data_AF-A0A659UMK9-F1
#
_entry.id   AF-A0A659UMK9-F1
#
_cell.length_a   1.000
_cell.length_b   1.000
_cell.length_c   1.000
_cell.angle_alpha   90.00
_cell.angle_beta   90.00
_cell.angle_gamma   90.00
#
_symmetry.space_group_name_H-M   'P 1'
#
loop_
_entity.id
_entity.type
_entity.pdbx_description
1 polymer ?
#
loop_
_entity_poly.entity_id
_entity_poly.type
_entity_poly.pdbx_seq_one_letter_code
_entity_poly.pdbx_strand_id
1 'polypeptide(L)'
;MRMHRRTLLALAVFTGLTAPSMALAADDTVKIGLLATFEGPFTVLGEDGERGAMTAVEEMKGMIAGKKIEIVKGSSDASPDSAVRAA
;
A
#
# COMPACT_ATOMS: atom_id res chain seq x y z
N MET A 1 -2.87 22.58 40.64
CA MET A 1 -1.84 22.84 39.60
C MET A 1 -2.20 24.12 38.87
N ARG A 2 -1.43 25.20 39.01
CA ARG A 2 -1.54 26.37 38.13
C ARG A 2 -0.66 26.10 36.92
N MET A 3 -1.22 25.57 35.84
CA MET A 3 -0.46 25.48 34.59
C MET A 3 -0.10 26.90 34.14
N HIS A 4 1.21 27.18 34.06
CA HIS A 4 1.69 28.49 33.65
C HIS A 4 1.45 28.64 32.15
N ARG A 5 0.82 29.75 31.75
CA ARG A 5 0.49 30.10 30.36
C ARG A 5 1.69 29.93 29.40
N ARG A 6 2.90 30.11 29.93
CA ARG A 6 4.20 29.87 29.25
C ARG A 6 4.45 28.40 28.92
N THR A 7 4.09 27.48 29.82
CA THR A 7 4.20 26.04 29.62
C THR A 7 3.22 25.56 28.54
N LEU A 8 2.01 26.13 28.50
CA LEU A 8 1.03 25.85 27.44
C LEU A 8 1.50 26.35 26.06
N LEU A 9 2.08 27.56 26.00
CA LEU A 9 2.65 28.11 24.78
C LEU A 9 3.85 27.30 24.26
N ALA A 10 4.75 26.89 25.17
CA ALA A 10 5.89 26.06 24.80
C ALA A 10 5.45 24.69 24.23
N LEU A 11 4.43 24.08 24.84
CA LEU A 11 3.87 22.81 24.35
C LEU A 11 3.23 22.96 22.97
N ALA A 12 2.47 24.04 22.73
CA ALA A 12 1.82 24.31 21.45
C ALA A 12 2.84 24.51 20.30
N VAL A 13 3.94 25.21 20.57
CA VAL A 13 5.03 25.37 19.59
C VAL A 13 5.72 24.03 19.32
N PHE A 14 5.97 23.24 20.36
CA PHE A 14 6.59 21.92 20.22
C PHE A 14 5.73 20.97 19.37
N THR A 15 4.41 20.95 19.60
CA THR A 15 3.48 20.16 18.76
C THR A 15 3.34 20.69 17.34
N GLY A 16 3.43 22.01 17.14
CA GLY A 16 3.35 22.62 15.81
C GLY A 16 4.57 22.34 14.93
N LEU A 17 5.75 22.17 15.55
CA LEU A 17 7.00 21.87 14.85
C LEU A 17 7.17 20.38 14.51
N THR A 18 6.53 19.47 15.25
CA THR A 18 6.63 18.02 15.01
C THR A 18 5.50 17.46 14.13
N ALA A 19 4.41 18.21 13.93
CA ALA A 19 3.33 17.82 13.02
C ALA A 19 3.77 17.65 11.55
N PRO A 20 4.64 18.51 10.96
CA PRO A 20 5.05 18.36 9.56
C PRO A 20 5.95 17.14 9.33
N SER A 21 6.75 16.74 10.32
CA SER A 21 7.62 15.56 10.21
C SER A 21 6.84 14.25 10.07
N MET A 22 5.60 14.19 10.59
CA MET A 22 4.74 13.03 10.39
C MET A 22 4.07 13.00 9.01
N ALA A 23 3.83 14.17 8.40
CA ALA A 23 3.29 14.25 7.04
C ALA A 23 4.34 13.92 5.95
N LEU A 24 5.63 14.06 6.28
CA LEU A 24 6.76 13.72 5.40
C LEU A 24 7.22 12.25 5.52
N ALA A 25 6.63 11.47 6.42
CA ALA A 25 6.69 10.01 6.33
C ALA A 25 5.83 9.58 5.12
N ALA A 26 6.34 9.86 3.93
CA ALA A 26 5.76 9.40 2.69
C ALA A 26 5.66 7.88 2.76
N ASP A 27 4.53 7.32 2.36
CA ASP A 27 4.36 5.87 2.29
C ASP A 27 5.52 5.30 1.45
N ASP A 28 6.43 4.58 2.10
CA ASP A 28 7.62 3.99 1.50
C ASP A 28 7.25 2.81 0.60
N THR A 29 5.95 2.57 0.40
CA THR A 29 5.42 1.45 -0.36
C THR A 29 4.53 1.92 -1.51
N VAL A 30 4.75 1.36 -2.69
CA VAL A 30 3.86 1.44 -3.84
C VAL A 30 3.06 0.15 -3.88
N LYS A 31 1.74 0.27 -3.70
CA LYS A 31 0.81 -0.86 -3.78
C LYS A 31 0.33 -1.06 -5.21
N ILE A 32 0.44 -2.28 -5.70
CA ILE A 32 0.01 -2.69 -7.04
C ILE A 32 -1.06 -3.76 -6.89
N GLY A 33 -2.27 -3.47 -7.37
CA GLY A 33 -3.36 -4.44 -7.40
C GLY A 33 -3.13 -5.49 -8.50
N LEU A 34 -3.08 -6.76 -8.11
CA LEU A 34 -3.06 -7.91 -9.02
C LEU A 34 -4.45 -8.57 -8.99
N LEU A 35 -5.31 -8.13 -9.90
CA LEU A 35 -6.63 -8.73 -10.10
C LEU A 35 -6.55 -9.85 -11.15
N ALA A 36 -6.79 -11.09 -10.75
CA ALA A 36 -6.75 -12.24 -11.65
C ALA A 36 -7.76 -13.32 -11.23
N THR A 37 -7.84 -14.39 -12.03
CA THR A 37 -8.73 -15.53 -11.75
C THR A 37 -8.05 -16.49 -10.79
N PHE A 38 -8.41 -16.44 -9.51
CA PHE A 38 -7.88 -17.34 -8.48
C PHE A 38 -8.94 -18.32 -7.95
N GLU A 39 -10.15 -18.25 -8.49
CA GLU A 39 -11.27 -19.13 -8.15
C GLU A 39 -11.91 -19.71 -9.41
N GLY A 40 -12.57 -20.86 -9.28
CA GLY A 40 -13.25 -21.52 -10.40
C GLY A 40 -12.31 -22.32 -11.31
N PRO A 41 -12.73 -22.63 -12.55
CA PRO A 41 -12.03 -23.61 -13.40
C PRO A 41 -10.77 -23.06 -14.10
N PHE A 42 -10.52 -21.74 -14.05
CA PHE A 42 -9.45 -21.08 -14.80
C PHE A 42 -8.32 -20.55 -13.89
N THR A 43 -8.16 -21.09 -12.68
CA THR A 43 -7.18 -20.59 -11.69
C THR A 43 -5.74 -20.62 -12.20
N VAL A 44 -5.38 -21.61 -13.01
CA VAL A 44 -4.03 -21.76 -13.58
C VAL A 44 -3.59 -20.50 -14.32
N LEU A 45 -4.51 -19.84 -15.03
CA LEU A 45 -4.19 -18.59 -15.74
C LEU A 45 -3.86 -17.45 -14.78
N GLY A 46 -4.57 -17.36 -13.65
CA GLY A 46 -4.29 -16.35 -12.62
C GLY A 46 -3.00 -16.63 -11.87
N GLU A 47 -2.72 -17.89 -11.55
CA GLU A 47 -1.46 -18.32 -10.94
C GLU A 47 -0.27 -18.04 -11.85
N ASP A 48 -0.39 -18.30 -13.16
CA ASP A 48 0.64 -17.99 -14.14
C ASP A 48 0.90 -16.47 -14.21
N GLY A 49 -0.17 -15.67 -14.20
CA GLY A 49 -0.09 -14.21 -14.16
C GLY A 49 0.56 -13.68 -12.87
N GLU A 50 0.23 -14.28 -11.71
CA GLU A 50 0.86 -13.94 -10.42
C GLU A 50 2.35 -14.24 -10.43
N ARG A 51 2.75 -15.41 -10.94
CA ARG A 51 4.17 -15.76 -11.04
C ARG A 51 4.92 -14.76 -11.90
N GLY A 52 4.36 -14.37 -13.05
CA GLY A 52 4.94 -13.34 -13.92
C GLY A 52 5.07 -11.98 -13.24
N ALA A 53 4.03 -11.54 -12.51
CA ALA A 53 4.05 -10.29 -11.76
C ALA A 53 5.12 -10.30 -10.65
N MET A 54 5.22 -11.41 -9.90
CA MET A 54 6.26 -11.56 -8.88
C MET A 54 7.67 -11.58 -9.48
N THR A 55 7.88 -12.26 -10.61
CA THR A 55 9.17 -12.23 -11.32
C THR A 55 9.56 -10.80 -11.72
N ALA A 56 8.63 -10.00 -12.24
CA ALA A 56 8.91 -8.59 -12.56
C ALA A 56 9.29 -7.77 -11.30
N VAL A 57 8.63 -8.00 -10.17
CA VAL A 57 8.99 -7.36 -8.90
C VAL A 57 10.38 -7.79 -8.44
N GLU A 58 10.74 -9.06 -8.59
CA GLU A 58 12.05 -9.59 -8.25
C GLU A 58 13.17 -8.99 -9.12
N GLU A 59 12.94 -8.84 -10.44
CA GLU A 59 13.88 -8.17 -11.35
C GLU A 59 14.15 -6.71 -10.93
N MET A 60 13.13 -6.05 -10.38
CA MET A 60 13.22 -4.70 -9.82
C MET A 60 13.78 -4.67 -8.39
N LYS A 61 14.21 -5.82 -7.84
CA LYS A 61 14.68 -5.99 -6.47
C LYS A 61 13.67 -5.50 -5.43
N GLY A 62 12.38 -5.63 -5.75
CA GLY A 62 11.28 -5.21 -4.88
C GLY A 62 11.13 -3.70 -4.71
N MET A 63 11.76 -2.86 -5.55
CA MET A 63 11.73 -1.41 -5.42
C MET A 63 11.48 -0.68 -6.74
N ILE A 64 10.74 0.43 -6.67
CA ILE A 64 10.56 1.38 -7.78
C ILE A 64 10.66 2.81 -7.25
N ALA A 65 11.44 3.67 -7.90
CA ALA A 65 11.63 5.07 -7.50
C ALA A 65 11.99 5.27 -6.01
N GLY A 66 12.77 4.35 -5.43
CA GLY A 66 13.14 4.38 -4.01
C GLY A 66 12.06 3.92 -3.03
N LYS A 67 10.94 3.38 -3.52
CA LYS A 67 9.83 2.84 -2.72
C LYS A 67 9.76 1.32 -2.87
N LYS A 68 9.40 0.61 -1.81
CA LYS A 68 9.09 -0.82 -1.81
C LYS A 68 7.86 -1.11 -2.65
N ILE A 69 7.84 -2.22 -3.38
CA ILE A 69 6.65 -2.68 -4.09
C ILE A 69 5.88 -3.66 -3.19
N GLU A 70 4.56 -3.49 -3.10
CA GLU A 70 3.63 -4.43 -2.46
C GLU A 70 2.56 -4.86 -3.46
N ILE A 71 2.46 -6.17 -3.70
CA ILE A 71 1.40 -6.74 -4.53
C ILE A 71 0.18 -7.02 -3.65
N VAL A 72 -0.97 -6.46 -4.02
CA VAL A 72 -2.26 -6.70 -3.36
C VAL A 72 -3.12 -7.55 -4.29
N LYS A 73 -3.43 -8.78 -3.88
CA LYS A 73 -4.16 -9.73 -4.72
C LYS A 73 -5.68 -9.51 -4.63
N GLY A 74 -6.34 -9.46 -5.78
CA GLY A 74 -7.79 -9.54 -5.94
C GLY A 74 -8.17 -10.77 -6.76
N SER A 75 -9.24 -11.47 -6.36
CA SER A 75 -9.70 -12.70 -7.01
C SER A 75 -11.01 -12.47 -7.77
N SER A 76 -11.13 -13.12 -8.93
CA SER A 76 -12.38 -13.26 -9.67
C SER A 76 -12.60 -14.74 -10.05
N ASP A 77 -13.84 -15.08 -10.37
CA ASP A 77 -14.25 -16.38 -10.94
C ASP A 77 -14.33 -16.35 -12.48
N ALA A 78 -13.66 -15.38 -13.11
CA ALA A 78 -13.75 -15.03 -14.53
C ALA A 78 -15.12 -14.49 -15.01
N SER A 79 -16.04 -14.14 -14.11
CA SER A 79 -17.20 -13.32 -14.44
C SER A 79 -16.93 -11.81 -14.27
N PRO A 80 -17.60 -10.94 -15.05
CA PRO A 80 -17.50 -9.50 -14.85
C PRO A 80 -17.95 -9.05 -13.45
N ASP A 81 -18.98 -9.67 -12.90
CA ASP A 81 -19.53 -9.29 -11.59
C ASP A 81 -18.56 -9.57 -10.44
N SER A 82 -17.84 -10.70 -10.47
CA SER A 82 -16.83 -10.99 -9.43
C SER A 82 -15.62 -10.07 -9.54
N ALA A 83 -15.18 -9.77 -10.77
CA ALA A 83 -14.09 -8.83 -11.02
C ALA A 83 -14.40 -7.42 -10.48
N VAL A 84 -15.61 -6.90 -10.70
CA VAL A 84 -16.02 -5.59 -10.17
C VAL A 84 -16.09 -5.58 -8.64
N ARG A 85 -16.54 -6.68 -8.01
CA ARG A 85 -16.58 -6.77 -6.54
C ARG A 85 -15.20 -6.82 -5.88
N ALA A 86 -14.19 -7.30 -6.61
CA ALA A 86 -12.84 -7.48 -6.11
C ALA A 86 -11.90 -6.28 -6.36
N ALA A 87 -12.35 -5.29 -7.14
CA ALA A 87 -11.63 -4.04 -7.42
C ALA A 87 -11.98 -2.94 -6.41
#